data_AF-A0A9E2L8N2-F1
#
_entry.id   AF-A0A9E2L8N2-F1
#
_cell.length_a   1.000
_cell.length_b   1.000
_cell.length_c   1.000
_cell.angle_alpha   90.00
_cell.angle_beta   90.00
_cell.angle_gamma   90.00
#
_symmetry.space_group_name_H-M   'P 1'
#
loop_
_entity.id
_entity.type
_entity.pdbx_description
1 polymer ?
#
loop_
_entity_poly.entity_id
_entity_poly.type
_entity_poly.pdbx_seq_one_letter_code
_entity_poly.pdbx_strand_id
1 'polypeptide(L)'
;IIWESKRTKGWSDGWIDKLKDDQREIKADIAVLMSIVLPKEINGFTQFKGVWVTSYPLAIAVAGALRVNLIEVASAKQAAVGKAEKMEAIYNYLSGTEFKQKVEAIVEAFVTMNTDLAKEKIAMEKLWSKREQQIKKVITSTARMYGDMQGIIGASLPEIESLELKALTNETGVADASE
;
A
#
# COMPACT_ATOMS: atom_id res chain seq x y z
N ILE A 1 7.84 -7.53 -20.32
CA ILE A 1 6.90 -6.51 -19.79
C ILE A 1 7.54 -5.15 -19.97
N ILE A 2 6.86 -4.19 -20.59
CA ILE A 2 7.27 -2.78 -20.62
C ILE A 2 6.56 -2.02 -19.50
N TRP A 3 7.31 -1.16 -18.82
CA TRP A 3 6.80 -0.30 -17.75
C TRP A 3 7.06 1.15 -18.11
N GLU A 4 6.01 1.97 -18.06
CA GLU A 4 6.12 3.42 -18.11
C GLU A 4 5.60 4.01 -16.81
N SER A 5 6.28 5.05 -16.31
CA SER A 5 5.87 5.75 -15.10
C SER A 5 5.55 7.21 -15.39
N LYS A 6 4.46 7.71 -14.81
CA LYS A 6 3.99 9.09 -14.94
C LYS A 6 3.81 9.71 -13.57
N ARG A 7 4.59 10.74 -13.31
CA ARG A 7 4.47 11.58 -12.12
C ARG A 7 3.98 12.97 -12.51
N THR A 8 2.70 13.07 -12.86
CA THR A 8 2.08 14.32 -13.30
C THR A 8 0.78 14.58 -12.53
N LYS A 9 0.35 15.85 -12.49
CA LYS A 9 -0.85 16.28 -11.75
C LYS A 9 -2.17 15.94 -12.45
N GLY A 10 -2.13 15.53 -13.71
CA GLY A 10 -3.32 15.23 -14.50
C GLY A 10 -3.07 14.04 -15.42
N TRP A 11 -4.11 13.21 -15.59
CA TRP A 11 -4.11 12.07 -16.49
C TRP A 11 -4.16 12.51 -17.95
N SER A 12 -3.44 11.81 -18.83
CA SER A 12 -3.59 11.95 -20.27
C SER A 12 -3.78 10.59 -20.94
N ASP A 13 -4.88 10.46 -21.66
CA ASP A 13 -5.18 9.25 -22.44
C ASP A 13 -4.13 8.97 -23.53
N GLY A 14 -3.45 10.02 -24.04
CA GLY A 14 -2.39 9.87 -25.04
C GLY A 14 -1.18 9.06 -24.56
N TRP A 15 -0.99 8.89 -23.24
CA TRP A 15 0.05 8.00 -22.73
C TRP A 15 -0.22 6.54 -23.05
N ILE A 16 -1.49 6.14 -23.15
CA ILE A 16 -1.87 4.77 -23.48
C ILE A 16 -1.48 4.45 -24.91
N ASP A 17 -1.77 5.35 -25.85
CA ASP A 17 -1.48 5.13 -27.27
C ASP A 17 0.02 5.10 -27.53
N LYS A 18 0.77 6.05 -26.94
CA LYS A 18 2.22 6.04 -26.98
C LYS A 18 2.80 4.75 -26.41
N LEU A 19 2.35 4.31 -25.23
CA LEU A 19 2.86 3.09 -24.60
C LEU A 19 2.56 1.83 -25.42
N LYS A 20 1.45 1.81 -26.18
CA LYS A 20 1.18 0.72 -27.12
C LYS A 20 2.12 0.72 -28.33
N ASP A 21 2.50 1.90 -28.83
CA ASP A 21 3.53 2.01 -29.85
C ASP A 21 4.86 1.49 -29.32
N ASP A 22 5.29 1.96 -28.15
CA ASP A 22 6.51 1.52 -27.47
C ASP A 22 6.48 -0.01 -27.23
N GLN A 23 5.34 -0.55 -26.80
CA GLN A 23 5.14 -1.99 -26.61
C GLN A 23 5.36 -2.78 -27.89
N ARG A 24 4.83 -2.31 -29.03
CA ARG A 24 4.98 -2.96 -30.34
C ARG A 24 6.42 -2.92 -30.82
N GLU A 25 7.07 -1.77 -30.68
CA GLU A 25 8.45 -1.56 -31.11
C GLU A 25 9.39 -2.55 -30.44
N ILE A 26 9.27 -2.70 -29.12
CA ILE A 26 10.12 -3.62 -28.35
C ILE A 26 9.57 -5.05 -28.24
N LYS A 27 8.44 -5.32 -28.91
CA LYS A 27 7.76 -6.63 -28.92
C LYS A 27 7.47 -7.18 -27.52
N ALA A 28 7.09 -6.32 -26.58
CA ALA A 28 6.77 -6.72 -25.22
C ALA A 28 5.36 -7.35 -25.14
N ASP A 29 5.25 -8.51 -24.48
CA ASP A 29 3.94 -9.19 -24.32
C ASP A 29 2.92 -8.38 -23.51
N ILE A 30 3.40 -7.60 -22.53
CA ILE A 30 2.55 -6.86 -21.58
C ILE A 30 3.10 -5.44 -21.43
N ALA A 31 2.19 -4.45 -21.46
CA ALA A 31 2.47 -3.06 -21.15
C ALA A 31 1.79 -2.62 -19.86
N VAL A 32 2.53 -1.88 -19.02
CA VAL A 32 2.06 -1.36 -17.74
C VAL A 32 2.38 0.13 -17.62
N LEU A 33 1.35 0.92 -17.34
CA LEU A 33 1.43 2.35 -17.03
C LEU A 33 1.19 2.57 -15.54
N MET A 34 2.20 3.09 -14.86
CA MET A 34 2.13 3.47 -13.46
C MET A 34 1.95 4.98 -13.33
N SER A 35 0.97 5.44 -12.57
CA SER A 35 0.72 6.88 -12.40
C SER A 35 0.32 7.26 -10.98
N ILE A 36 0.63 8.51 -10.59
CA ILE A 36 0.11 9.11 -9.34
C ILE A 36 -1.35 9.55 -9.45
N VAL A 37 -1.81 9.88 -10.66
CA VAL A 37 -3.19 10.26 -10.95
C VAL A 37 -3.75 9.21 -11.90
N LEU A 38 -4.88 8.62 -11.54
CA LEU A 38 -5.59 7.61 -12.34
C LEU A 38 -6.88 8.22 -12.92
N PRO A 39 -7.44 7.65 -14.01
CA PRO A 39 -8.82 7.93 -14.43
C PRO A 39 -9.80 7.72 -13.27
N LYS A 40 -10.91 8.46 -13.28
CA LYS A 40 -11.89 8.42 -12.17
C LYS A 40 -12.51 7.05 -11.98
N GLU A 41 -12.48 6.22 -13.02
CA GLU A 41 -13.07 4.89 -13.08
C GLU A 41 -12.14 3.80 -12.52
N ILE A 42 -10.88 4.13 -12.20
CA ILE A 42 -9.86 3.15 -11.80
C ILE A 42 -9.49 3.32 -10.34
N ASN A 43 -9.86 2.33 -9.52
CA ASN A 43 -9.36 2.16 -8.16
C ASN A 43 -8.36 1.00 -8.13
N GLY A 44 -7.13 1.26 -7.70
CA GLY A 44 -6.08 0.23 -7.60
C GLY A 44 -5.34 -0.01 -8.92
N PHE A 45 -5.52 -1.20 -9.51
CA PHE A 45 -4.96 -1.54 -10.82
C PHE A 45 -5.96 -2.30 -11.69
N THR A 46 -5.96 -2.06 -12.99
CA THR A 46 -6.84 -2.76 -13.94
C THR A 46 -6.27 -2.70 -15.35
N GLN A 47 -6.84 -3.48 -16.27
CA GLN A 47 -6.55 -3.31 -17.68
C GLN A 47 -7.43 -2.21 -18.27
N PHE A 48 -6.81 -1.12 -18.72
CA PHE A 48 -7.47 0.01 -19.33
C PHE A 48 -7.02 0.16 -20.78
N LYS A 49 -7.97 0.05 -21.71
CA LYS A 49 -7.73 0.11 -23.16
C LYS A 49 -6.59 -0.82 -23.61
N GLY A 50 -6.42 -1.98 -22.98
CA GLY A 50 -5.37 -2.97 -23.32
C GLY A 50 -4.02 -2.78 -22.64
N VAL A 51 -3.84 -1.71 -21.84
CA VAL A 51 -2.65 -1.47 -21.02
C VAL A 51 -3.01 -1.67 -19.55
N TRP A 52 -2.13 -2.30 -18.78
CA TRP A 52 -2.32 -2.37 -17.32
C TRP A 52 -2.03 -1.02 -16.71
N VAL A 53 -2.99 -0.46 -15.99
CA VAL A 53 -2.84 0.82 -15.29
C VAL A 53 -2.82 0.56 -13.80
N THR A 54 -1.84 1.11 -13.09
CA THR A 54 -1.70 0.93 -11.64
C THR A 54 -1.21 2.20 -10.94
N SER A 55 -1.49 2.31 -9.65
CA SER A 55 -0.84 3.26 -8.76
C SER A 55 0.56 2.78 -8.31
N TYR A 56 1.37 3.70 -7.81
CA TYR A 56 2.72 3.41 -7.28
C TYR A 56 2.73 2.38 -6.14
N PRO A 57 1.85 2.45 -5.12
CA PRO A 57 1.86 1.48 -4.02
C PRO A 57 1.64 0.02 -4.46
N LEU A 58 0.94 -0.19 -5.58
CA LEU A 58 0.61 -1.51 -6.09
C LEU A 58 1.61 -2.02 -7.15
N ALA A 59 2.59 -1.20 -7.53
CA ALA A 59 3.53 -1.52 -8.61
C ALA A 59 4.23 -2.88 -8.46
N ILE A 60 4.76 -3.15 -7.26
CA ILE A 60 5.49 -4.40 -6.98
C ILE A 60 4.53 -5.60 -7.03
N ALA A 61 3.31 -5.45 -6.48
CA ALA A 61 2.30 -6.49 -6.49
C ALA A 61 1.86 -6.83 -7.92
N VAL A 62 1.59 -5.80 -8.74
CA VAL A 62 1.25 -5.95 -10.16
C VAL A 62 2.40 -6.61 -10.93
N ALA A 63 3.64 -6.20 -10.68
CA ALA A 63 4.81 -6.84 -11.28
C ALA A 63 4.93 -8.32 -10.93
N GLY A 64 4.68 -8.69 -9.67
CA GLY A 64 4.65 -10.08 -9.23
C GLY A 64 3.59 -10.90 -9.95
N ALA A 65 2.34 -10.43 -9.96
CA ALA A 65 1.22 -11.11 -10.60
C ALA A 65 1.44 -11.32 -12.11
N LEU A 66 1.85 -10.26 -12.82
CA LEU A 66 2.10 -10.34 -14.26
C LEU A 66 3.29 -11.25 -14.60
N ARG A 67 4.32 -11.30 -13.74
CA ARG A 67 5.47 -12.18 -13.94
C ARG A 67 5.10 -13.65 -13.79
N VAL A 68 4.34 -14.00 -12.74
CA VAL A 68 3.86 -15.37 -12.55
C VAL A 68 3.05 -15.82 -13.76
N ASN A 69 2.15 -14.95 -14.25
CA ASN A 69 1.34 -15.23 -15.43
C ASN A 69 2.20 -15.50 -16.68
N LEU A 70 3.23 -14.69 -16.95
CA LEU A 70 4.13 -14.93 -18.08
C LEU A 70 4.90 -16.24 -17.96
N ILE A 71 5.34 -16.62 -16.75
CA ILE A 71 6.02 -17.89 -16.51
C ILE A 71 5.09 -19.07 -16.78
N GLU A 72 3.84 -19.01 -16.29
CA GLU A 72 2.85 -20.05 -16.53
C GLU A 72 2.50 -20.19 -18.01
N VAL A 73 2.31 -19.07 -18.72
CA VAL A 73 2.07 -19.07 -20.16
C VAL A 73 3.26 -19.65 -20.92
N ALA A 74 4.49 -19.32 -20.53
CA ALA A 74 5.69 -19.88 -21.14
C ALA A 74 5.81 -21.39 -20.88
N SER A 75 5.55 -21.85 -19.66
CA SER A 75 5.53 -23.26 -19.29
C SER A 75 4.47 -24.04 -20.08
N ALA A 76 3.26 -23.48 -20.20
CA ALA A 76 2.18 -24.06 -21.00
C ALA A 76 2.55 -24.13 -22.49
N LYS A 77 3.15 -23.08 -23.06
CA LYS A 77 3.65 -23.08 -24.45
C LYS A 77 4.73 -24.15 -24.66
N GLN A 78 5.67 -24.29 -23.73
CA GLN A 78 6.71 -25.30 -23.79
C GLN A 78 6.13 -26.72 -23.70
N ALA A 79 5.15 -26.94 -22.82
CA ALA A 79 4.43 -28.20 -22.71
C ALA A 79 3.53 -28.49 -23.93
N ALA A 80 3.18 -27.48 -24.72
CA ALA A 80 2.36 -27.59 -25.92
C ALA A 80 3.13 -27.95 -27.20
N VAL A 81 4.47 -27.94 -27.16
CA VAL A 81 5.29 -28.37 -28.31
C VAL A 81 5.11 -29.88 -28.52
N GLY A 82 4.37 -30.27 -29.57
CA GLY A 82 4.35 -31.64 -30.08
C GLY A 82 3.00 -32.38 -30.14
N LYS A 83 1.84 -31.77 -29.81
CA LYS A 83 0.52 -32.42 -30.02
C LYS A 83 -0.56 -31.43 -30.48
N ALA A 84 -1.06 -31.65 -31.70
CA ALA A 84 -2.03 -30.78 -32.40
C ALA A 84 -3.40 -30.62 -31.67
N GLU A 85 -3.82 -31.59 -30.86
CA GLU A 85 -5.10 -31.54 -30.11
C GLU A 85 -5.14 -30.54 -28.94
N LYS A 86 -4.01 -29.96 -28.51
CA LYS A 86 -3.95 -29.14 -27.28
C LYS A 86 -3.94 -27.62 -27.49
N MET A 87 -3.79 -27.14 -28.72
CA MET A 87 -3.94 -25.70 -29.00
C MET A 87 -5.38 -25.23 -28.77
N GLU A 88 -6.35 -26.09 -29.07
CA GLU A 88 -7.77 -25.85 -28.79
C GLU A 88 -8.04 -25.76 -27.28
N ALA A 89 -7.39 -26.58 -26.47
CA ALA A 89 -7.49 -26.52 -25.01
C ALA A 89 -6.91 -25.21 -24.43
N ILE A 90 -5.80 -24.71 -24.99
CA ILE A 90 -5.22 -23.41 -24.61
C ILE A 90 -6.17 -22.27 -24.99
N TYR A 91 -6.70 -22.29 -26.21
CA TYR A 91 -7.64 -21.27 -26.66
C TYR A 91 -8.90 -21.28 -25.79
N ASN A 92 -9.48 -22.45 -25.52
CA ASN A 92 -10.67 -22.62 -24.68
C ASN A 92 -10.45 -22.21 -23.22
N TYR A 93 -9.25 -22.41 -22.67
CA TYR A 93 -8.92 -21.93 -21.33
C TYR A 93 -8.75 -20.40 -21.30
N LEU A 94 -7.98 -19.82 -22.23
CA LEU A 94 -7.73 -18.37 -22.30
C LEU A 94 -8.99 -17.56 -22.66
N SER A 95 -9.88 -18.12 -23.48
CA SER A 95 -11.18 -17.52 -23.82
C SER A 95 -12.32 -17.98 -22.92
N GLY A 96 -12.04 -18.88 -21.98
CA GLY A 96 -13.01 -19.49 -21.09
C GLY A 96 -13.31 -18.68 -19.85
N THR A 97 -14.48 -18.91 -19.28
CA THR A 97 -14.94 -18.30 -18.03
C THR A 97 -14.00 -18.63 -16.85
N GLU A 98 -13.32 -19.77 -16.88
CA GLU A 98 -12.42 -20.21 -15.81
C GLU A 98 -11.19 -19.30 -15.64
N PHE A 99 -10.57 -18.86 -16.74
CA PHE A 99 -9.45 -17.91 -16.69
C PHE A 99 -9.88 -16.56 -16.11
N LYS A 100 -11.03 -16.05 -16.58
CA LYS A 100 -11.63 -14.82 -16.07
C LYS A 100 -11.92 -14.92 -14.57
N GLN A 101 -12.55 -16.00 -14.12
CA GLN A 101 -12.87 -16.23 -12.71
C GLN A 101 -11.62 -16.29 -11.83
N LYS A 102 -10.53 -16.90 -12.30
CA LYS A 102 -9.27 -16.94 -11.54
C LYS A 102 -8.65 -15.55 -11.38
N VAL A 103 -8.66 -14.74 -12.44
CA VAL A 103 -8.17 -13.35 -12.38
C VAL A 103 -9.07 -12.51 -11.47
N GLU A 104 -10.39 -12.64 -11.58
CA GLU A 104 -11.35 -11.93 -10.73
C GLU A 104 -11.19 -12.30 -9.26
N ALA A 105 -11.01 -13.59 -8.93
CA ALA A 105 -10.79 -14.04 -7.56
C ALA A 105 -9.50 -13.47 -6.95
N ILE A 106 -8.42 -13.39 -7.73
CA ILE A 106 -7.17 -12.77 -7.29
C ILE A 106 -7.38 -11.27 -7.01
N VAL A 107 -8.07 -10.56 -7.92
CA VAL A 107 -8.36 -9.12 -7.75
C VAL A 107 -9.25 -8.87 -6.54
N GLU A 108 -10.29 -9.68 -6.34
CA GLU A 108 -11.22 -9.57 -5.21
C GLU A 108 -10.51 -9.79 -3.87
N ALA A 109 -9.63 -10.79 -3.79
CA ALA A 109 -8.81 -11.03 -2.61
C ALA A 109 -7.92 -9.81 -2.28
N PHE A 110 -7.30 -9.20 -3.29
CA PHE A 110 -6.46 -8.01 -3.08
C PHE A 110 -7.25 -6.77 -2.67
N VAL A 111 -8.43 -6.54 -3.26
CA VAL A 111 -9.31 -5.43 -2.87
C VAL A 111 -9.80 -5.60 -1.42
N THR A 112 -10.13 -6.83 -1.03
CA THR A 112 -10.53 -7.17 0.33
C THR A 112 -9.40 -6.89 1.32
N MET A 113 -8.18 -7.41 1.05
CA MET A 113 -7.01 -7.17 1.91
C MET A 113 -6.70 -5.67 2.06
N ASN A 114 -6.80 -4.88 0.98
CA ASN A 114 -6.57 -3.45 1.05
C ASN A 114 -7.65 -2.71 1.86
N THR A 115 -8.91 -3.14 1.73
CA THR A 115 -10.03 -2.58 2.48
C THR A 115 -9.92 -2.89 3.97
N ASP A 116 -9.54 -4.13 4.32
CA ASP A 116 -9.35 -4.54 5.70
C ASP A 116 -8.18 -3.79 6.35
N LEU A 117 -7.05 -3.64 5.63
CA LEU A 117 -5.94 -2.81 6.10
C LEU A 117 -6.36 -1.35 6.37
N ALA A 118 -7.23 -0.78 5.51
CA ALA A 118 -7.74 0.58 5.73
C ALA A 118 -8.62 0.66 6.99
N LYS A 119 -9.49 -0.33 7.22
CA LYS A 119 -10.32 -0.40 8.44
C LYS A 119 -9.47 -0.57 9.69
N GLU A 120 -8.46 -1.43 9.64
CA GLU A 120 -7.52 -1.65 10.75
C GLU A 120 -6.83 -0.35 11.15
N LYS A 121 -6.34 0.43 10.17
CA LYS A 121 -5.72 1.74 10.46
C LYS A 121 -6.66 2.68 11.21
N ILE A 122 -7.92 2.80 10.78
CA ILE A 122 -8.91 3.66 11.44
C ILE A 122 -9.20 3.17 12.87
N ALA A 123 -9.35 1.86 13.05
CA ALA A 123 -9.60 1.27 14.37
C ALA A 123 -8.42 1.48 15.33
N MET A 124 -7.20 1.32 14.84
CA MET A 124 -5.97 1.53 15.62
C MET A 124 -5.81 3.00 16.02
N GLU A 125 -6.11 3.94 15.13
CA GLU A 125 -6.06 5.37 15.44
C GLU A 125 -6.98 5.73 16.63
N LYS A 126 -8.20 5.19 16.62
CA LYS A 126 -9.14 5.36 17.74
C LYS A 126 -8.62 4.74 19.04
N LEU A 127 -8.00 3.56 18.94
CA LEU A 127 -7.43 2.87 20.11
C LEU A 127 -6.25 3.64 20.70
N TRP A 128 -5.37 4.16 19.85
CA TRP A 128 -4.25 5.02 20.26
C TRP A 128 -4.75 6.26 20.98
N SER A 129 -5.72 6.99 20.42
CA SER A 129 -6.31 8.16 21.07
C SER A 129 -6.90 7.85 22.46
N LYS A 130 -7.60 6.72 22.61
CA LYS A 130 -8.11 6.29 23.92
C LYS A 130 -6.99 5.98 24.91
N ARG A 131 -5.95 5.26 24.48
CA ARG A 131 -4.80 4.91 25.32
C ARG A 131 -4.05 6.16 25.76
N GLU A 132 -3.87 7.12 24.87
CA GLU A 132 -3.23 8.39 25.17
C GLU A 132 -3.99 9.16 26.27
N GLN A 133 -5.32 9.22 26.21
CA GLN A 133 -6.14 9.82 27.27
C GLN A 133 -6.01 9.10 28.61
N GLN A 134 -5.95 7.75 28.60
CA GLN A 134 -5.76 6.95 29.80
C GLN A 134 -4.39 7.21 30.43
N ILE A 135 -3.33 7.21 29.63
CA ILE A 135 -1.96 7.53 30.05
C ILE A 135 -1.93 8.93 30.68
N LYS A 136 -2.52 9.93 30.01
CA LYS A 136 -2.61 11.30 30.52
C LYS A 136 -3.33 11.40 31.86
N LYS A 137 -4.44 10.65 32.05
CA LYS A 137 -5.18 10.63 33.32
C LYS A 137 -4.34 10.04 34.46
N VAL A 138 -3.61 8.95 34.19
CA VAL A 138 -2.72 8.32 35.17
C VAL A 138 -1.61 9.29 35.56
N ILE A 139 -0.91 9.89 34.59
CA ILE A 139 0.13 10.89 34.84
C ILE A 139 -0.41 12.04 35.71
N THR A 140 -1.57 12.60 35.35
CA THR A 140 -2.18 13.71 36.09
C THR A 140 -2.56 13.32 37.52
N SER A 141 -3.08 12.10 37.71
CA SER A 141 -3.47 11.61 39.03
C SER A 141 -2.26 11.38 39.92
N THR A 142 -1.18 10.81 39.36
CA THR A 142 0.10 10.63 40.06
C THR A 142 0.71 11.98 40.45
N ALA A 143 0.72 12.96 39.53
CA ALA A 143 1.21 14.31 39.81
C ALA A 143 0.42 15.00 40.94
N ARG A 144 -0.92 14.89 40.92
CA ARG A 144 -1.77 15.45 41.99
C ARG A 144 -1.51 14.79 43.33
N MET A 145 -1.50 13.45 43.37
CA MET A 145 -1.23 12.70 44.59
C MET A 145 0.13 13.09 45.19
N TYR A 146 1.14 13.25 44.33
CA TYR A 146 2.46 13.72 44.73
C TYR A 146 2.42 15.13 45.33
N GLY A 147 1.74 16.08 44.68
CA GLY A 147 1.55 17.44 45.20
C GLY A 147 0.74 17.49 46.51
N ASP A 148 -0.31 16.68 46.64
CA ASP A 148 -1.13 16.58 47.86
C ASP A 148 -0.28 16.06 49.03
N MET A 149 0.54 15.02 48.80
CA MET A 149 1.48 14.51 49.81
C MET A 149 2.54 15.55 50.20
N GLN A 150 3.10 16.28 49.23
CA GLN A 150 4.06 17.36 49.49
C GLN A 150 3.44 18.50 50.32
N GLY A 151 2.15 18.80 50.12
CA GLY A 151 1.42 19.79 50.92
C GLY A 151 1.17 19.35 52.38
N ILE A 152 0.97 18.06 52.62
CA ILE A 152 0.71 17.50 53.96
C ILE A 152 2.01 17.28 54.75
N ILE A 153 3.04 16.75 54.10
CA ILE A 153 4.29 16.28 54.73
C ILE A 153 5.41 17.34 54.64
N GLY A 154 5.22 18.39 53.84
CA GLY A 154 6.22 19.43 53.57
C GLY A 154 7.40 18.89 52.76
N ALA A 155 8.53 19.61 52.78
CA ALA A 155 9.71 19.36 51.93
C ALA A 155 10.50 18.06 52.23
N SER A 156 9.90 17.09 52.95
CA SER A 156 10.55 15.82 53.30
C SER A 156 10.19 14.64 52.39
N LEU A 157 9.37 14.88 51.35
CA LEU A 157 9.06 13.88 50.32
C LEU A 157 10.21 13.84 49.27
N PRO A 158 10.73 12.65 48.88
CA PRO A 158 11.76 12.54 47.85
C PRO A 158 11.23 13.02 46.49
N GLU A 159 11.96 13.95 45.83
CA GLU A 159 11.60 14.50 44.51
C GLU A 159 11.55 13.41 43.43
N ILE A 160 10.50 13.44 42.60
CA ILE A 160 10.37 12.56 41.43
C ILE A 160 10.70 13.38 40.18
N GLU A 161 11.86 13.10 39.60
CA GLU A 161 12.42 13.86 38.47
C GLU A 161 11.45 13.99 37.27
N SER A 162 10.67 12.96 36.96
CA SER A 162 9.69 12.98 35.84
C SER A 162 8.44 13.84 36.07
N LEU A 163 8.26 14.37 37.28
CA LEU A 163 7.14 15.24 37.66
C LEU A 163 7.58 16.69 37.90
N GLU A 164 8.89 16.97 37.84
CA GLU A 164 9.46 18.30 38.04
C GLU A 164 9.34 19.17 36.78
N LEU A 165 9.18 20.48 36.99
CA LEU A 165 9.01 21.45 35.91
C LEU A 165 10.20 21.46 34.94
N LYS A 166 11.41 21.14 35.43
CA LYS A 166 12.64 21.04 34.63
C LYS A 166 12.62 19.86 33.65
N ALA A 167 11.97 18.76 34.00
CA ALA A 167 11.83 17.61 33.10
C ALA A 167 10.83 17.90 31.96
N LEU A 168 9.84 18.75 32.19
CA LEU A 168 8.87 19.19 31.18
C LEU A 168 9.45 20.24 30.21
N THR A 169 10.39 21.08 30.65
CA THR A 169 11.03 22.10 29.79
C THR A 169 12.16 21.55 28.92
N ASN A 170 12.78 20.44 29.32
CA ASN A 170 13.89 19.82 28.59
C ASN A 170 13.46 19.14 27.28
N GLU A 171 12.15 18.98 27.01
CA GLU A 171 11.66 18.51 25.70
C GLU A 171 11.42 19.64 24.68
N THR A 172 11.63 20.92 25.05
CA THR A 172 11.37 22.07 24.15
C THR A 172 12.60 22.91 23.76
N GLY A 173 13.83 22.41 23.90
CA GLY A 173 15.04 23.21 23.70
C GLY A 173 16.19 22.54 22.95
N VAL A 174 16.10 22.54 21.61
CA VAL A 174 17.20 22.64 20.62
C VAL A 174 18.19 21.47 20.48
N ALA A 175 18.03 20.74 19.38
CA ALA A 175 19.13 20.38 18.50
C ALA A 175 18.71 20.70 17.04
N ASP A 176 18.57 21.98 16.75
CA ASP A 176 18.94 22.52 15.44
C ASP A 176 20.14 23.44 15.69
N ALA A 177 21.31 23.00 15.26
CA ALA A 177 22.48 23.81 14.86
C ALA A 177 23.76 22.94 14.77
N SER A 178 24.13 22.52 13.56
CA SER A 178 25.50 22.67 13.05
C SER A 178 25.52 22.48 11.52
N GLU A 179 25.24 23.57 10.82
CA GLU A 179 26.01 24.04 9.65
C GLU A 179 26.50 25.46 9.95
#